data_AF-I1LUS1-F1
#
_entry.id   AF-I1LUS1-F1
#
_cell.length_a   1.000
_cell.length_b   1.000
_cell.length_c   1.000
_cell.angle_alpha   90.00
_cell.angle_beta   90.00
_cell.angle_gamma   90.00
#
_symmetry.space_group_name_H-M   'P 1'
#
loop_
_entity.id
_entity.type
_entity.pdbx_description
1 polymer ?
#
loop_
_entity_poly.entity_id
_entity_poly.type
_entity_poly.pdbx_seq_one_letter_code
_entity_poly.pdbx_strand_id
1 'polypeptide(L)'
;MTSSNKRLEVQTEDQTPHKWCVSLGEEAFKRFFSQTNPTVHKVFGDGSLFSPLLFGKFFDPSDAFPLWEFESDVLLSHLRSSSQNTVDWCQTGEGYVLKAEIPGTGKNNIQVHVDKGKVVEIRGQWKEQRDSKAHDWRCGHWWEYGYVRRLEMPEDADWKNIEAYIHNDTYLEIRIPKSQQGRDLPQGKDMA
;
A
#
# COMPACT_ATOMS: atom_id res chain seq x y z
N MET A 1 -20.36 13.12 15.79
CA MET A 1 -20.17 12.07 14.77
C MET A 1 -19.34 10.98 15.42
N THR A 2 -19.84 9.75 15.52
CA THR A 2 -19.09 8.61 16.08
C THR A 2 -17.97 8.25 15.13
N SER A 3 -16.71 8.39 15.57
CA SER A 3 -15.56 7.93 14.79
C SER A 3 -15.61 6.42 14.63
N SER A 4 -15.76 5.94 13.40
CA SER A 4 -15.68 4.51 13.10
C SER A 4 -14.21 4.11 12.95
N ASN A 5 -13.77 3.12 13.72
CA ASN A 5 -12.47 2.49 13.56
C ASN A 5 -12.71 1.02 13.23
N LYS A 6 -12.45 0.63 11.98
CA LYS A 6 -12.63 -0.74 11.50
C LYS A 6 -11.27 -1.41 11.38
N ARG A 7 -11.03 -2.48 12.13
CA ARG A 7 -9.85 -3.33 11.94
C ARG A 7 -10.01 -4.14 10.65
N LEU A 8 -8.97 -4.19 9.83
CA LEU A 8 -8.86 -5.08 8.68
C LEU A 8 -8.12 -6.35 9.09
N GLU A 9 -8.56 -7.47 8.54
CA GLU A 9 -7.82 -8.72 8.63
C GLU A 9 -6.60 -8.65 7.70
N VAL A 10 -5.42 -8.97 8.24
CA VAL A 10 -4.18 -9.09 7.48
C VAL A 10 -4.02 -10.54 7.06
N GLN A 11 -4.14 -10.80 5.76
CA GLN A 11 -4.09 -12.14 5.20
C GLN A 11 -2.64 -12.55 4.92
N THR A 12 -2.30 -13.81 5.14
CA THR A 12 -0.98 -14.37 4.81
C THR A 12 -1.07 -15.40 3.69
N GLU A 13 -2.22 -16.06 3.56
CA GLU A 13 -2.51 -17.02 2.50
C GLU A 13 -3.19 -16.32 1.32
N ASP A 14 -2.49 -16.19 0.19
CA ASP A 14 -3.08 -15.79 -1.10
C ASP A 14 -2.57 -16.75 -2.18
N GLN A 15 -3.45 -17.65 -2.59
CA GLN A 15 -3.13 -18.71 -3.53
C GLN A 15 -3.31 -18.29 -4.99
N THR A 16 -3.48 -16.99 -5.27
CA THR A 16 -3.78 -16.51 -6.62
C THR A 16 -2.52 -16.56 -7.47
N PRO A 17 -2.40 -17.55 -8.37
CA PRO A 17 -1.19 -17.71 -9.15
C PRO A 17 -1.12 -16.59 -10.19
N HIS A 18 0.08 -16.16 -10.54
CA HIS A 18 0.31 -15.17 -11.60
C HIS A 18 -0.42 -13.83 -11.42
N LYS A 19 -0.80 -13.44 -10.19
CA LYS A 19 -1.22 -12.06 -9.92
C LYS A 19 -0.10 -11.08 -10.28
N TRP A 20 -0.47 -9.93 -10.84
CA TRP A 20 0.45 -8.88 -11.29
C TRP A 20 1.41 -9.31 -12.40
N CYS A 21 1.09 -10.34 -13.18
CA CYS A 21 1.97 -10.80 -14.26
C CYS A 21 2.01 -9.85 -15.48
N VAL A 22 1.06 -8.91 -15.57
CA VAL A 22 1.07 -7.84 -16.57
C VAL A 22 1.45 -6.54 -15.88
N SER A 23 2.62 -6.01 -16.23
CA SER A 23 3.08 -4.71 -15.75
C SER A 23 2.28 -3.58 -16.39
N LEU A 24 1.92 -2.59 -15.58
CA LEU A 24 1.37 -1.32 -15.99
C LEU A 24 2.52 -0.40 -16.42
N GLY A 25 2.78 -0.33 -17.72
CA GLY A 25 3.74 0.62 -18.28
C GLY A 25 3.20 2.05 -18.36
N GLU A 26 4.09 3.04 -18.42
CA GLU A 26 3.74 4.47 -18.45
C GLU A 26 2.76 4.82 -19.58
N GLU A 27 2.99 4.31 -20.79
CA GLU A 27 2.11 4.56 -21.94
C GLU A 27 0.72 3.90 -21.79
N ALA A 28 0.67 2.71 -21.20
CA ALA A 28 -0.59 2.04 -20.89
C ALA A 28 -1.37 2.83 -19.83
N PHE A 29 -0.68 3.32 -18.79
CA PHE A 29 -1.28 4.18 -17.77
C PHE A 29 -1.78 5.49 -18.36
N LYS A 30 -0.99 6.20 -19.20
CA LYS A 30 -1.44 7.44 -19.85
C LYS A 30 -2.73 7.25 -20.63
N ARG A 31 -2.83 6.18 -21.43
CA ARG A 31 -4.04 5.84 -22.19
C ARG A 31 -5.22 5.53 -21.28
N PHE A 32 -5.00 4.73 -20.25
CA PHE A 32 -6.03 4.37 -19.27
C PHE A 32 -6.52 5.57 -18.46
N PHE A 33 -5.59 6.38 -17.94
CA PHE A 33 -5.84 7.54 -17.10
C PHE A 33 -6.44 8.73 -17.86
N SER A 34 -6.20 8.84 -19.18
CA SER A 34 -6.83 9.86 -20.02
C SER A 34 -8.35 9.67 -20.22
N GLN A 35 -8.89 8.51 -19.86
CA GLN A 35 -10.33 8.26 -19.92
C GLN A 35 -11.01 9.08 -18.81
N THR A 36 -12.07 9.83 -19.15
CA THR A 36 -12.80 10.70 -18.22
C THR A 36 -13.61 9.89 -17.18
N ASN A 37 -12.92 9.28 -16.23
CA ASN A 37 -13.51 8.50 -15.15
C ASN A 37 -13.10 9.08 -13.79
N PRO A 38 -14.01 9.76 -13.06
CA PRO A 38 -13.72 10.33 -11.75
C PRO A 38 -13.19 9.31 -10.73
N THR A 39 -13.61 8.05 -10.85
CA THR A 39 -13.13 6.97 -9.96
C THR A 39 -11.66 6.67 -10.20
N VAL A 40 -11.23 6.64 -11.48
CA VAL A 40 -9.83 6.42 -11.85
C VAL A 40 -8.96 7.55 -11.31
N HIS A 41 -9.40 8.81 -11.43
CA HIS A 41 -8.68 9.94 -10.84
C HIS A 41 -8.62 9.87 -9.31
N LYS A 42 -9.67 9.41 -8.63
CA LYS A 42 -9.63 9.22 -7.17
C LYS A 42 -8.66 8.12 -6.74
N VAL A 43 -8.57 7.05 -7.52
CA VAL A 43 -7.72 5.90 -7.22
C VAL A 43 -6.25 6.19 -7.58
N PHE A 44 -5.98 6.75 -8.75
CA PHE A 44 -4.62 6.84 -9.31
C PHE A 44 -4.10 8.28 -9.46
N GLY A 45 -4.89 9.29 -9.11
CA GLY A 45 -4.49 10.68 -9.21
C GLY A 45 -3.46 11.11 -8.16
N ASP A 46 -3.03 12.36 -8.28
CA ASP A 46 -1.99 12.94 -7.45
C ASP A 46 -2.28 12.81 -5.96
N GLY A 47 -1.25 12.49 -5.20
CA GLY A 47 -1.34 12.29 -3.75
C GLY A 47 -1.86 10.93 -3.32
N SER A 48 -2.47 10.12 -4.21
CA SER A 48 -2.98 8.78 -3.87
C SER A 48 -1.85 7.77 -3.65
N LEU A 49 -2.01 6.89 -2.65
CA LEU A 49 -1.12 5.75 -2.39
C LEU A 49 -0.95 4.85 -3.62
N PHE A 50 -1.99 4.75 -4.45
CA PHE A 50 -2.03 3.85 -5.61
C PHE A 50 -1.58 4.52 -6.90
N SER A 51 -1.24 5.81 -6.88
CA SER A 51 -0.77 6.52 -8.06
C SER A 51 0.59 5.98 -8.53
N PRO A 52 0.75 5.62 -9.82
CA PRO A 52 2.06 5.31 -10.38
C PRO A 52 3.05 6.48 -10.33
N LEU A 53 2.58 7.71 -10.08
CA LEU A 53 3.39 8.93 -10.04
C LEU A 53 3.64 9.44 -8.62
N LEU A 54 3.28 8.67 -7.59
CA LEU A 54 3.42 9.06 -6.17
C LEU A 54 4.82 9.56 -5.81
N PHE A 55 5.87 8.97 -6.40
CA PHE A 55 7.27 9.26 -6.08
C PHE A 55 7.94 10.20 -7.11
N GLY A 56 7.15 11.00 -7.84
CA GLY A 56 7.63 11.99 -8.82
C GLY A 56 8.13 11.41 -10.15
N LYS A 57 8.24 10.08 -10.26
CA LYS A 57 8.51 9.35 -11.50
C LYS A 57 7.55 8.18 -11.61
N PHE A 58 7.32 7.70 -12.83
CA PHE A 58 6.48 6.55 -13.06
C PHE A 58 7.07 5.30 -12.40
N PHE A 59 6.26 4.62 -11.60
CA PHE A 59 6.58 3.35 -10.96
C PHE A 59 5.31 2.49 -10.92
N ASP A 60 5.38 1.27 -11.45
CA ASP A 60 4.24 0.35 -11.46
C ASP A 60 3.80 0.03 -10.02
N PRO A 61 2.56 0.35 -9.60
CA PRO A 61 2.09 0.06 -8.25
C PRO A 61 2.08 -1.42 -7.84
N SER A 62 2.15 -2.32 -8.82
CA SER A 62 2.26 -3.76 -8.61
C SER A 62 3.71 -4.26 -8.42
N ASP A 63 4.70 -3.40 -8.64
CA ASP A 63 6.08 -3.63 -8.22
C ASP A 63 6.24 -3.26 -6.74
N ALA A 64 7.05 -4.03 -6.01
CA ALA A 64 7.30 -3.78 -4.60
C ALA A 64 8.30 -2.62 -4.42
N PHE A 65 8.01 -1.70 -3.49
CA PHE A 65 8.85 -0.52 -3.24
C PHE A 65 9.32 -0.47 -1.78
N PRO A 66 10.62 -0.26 -1.49
CA PRO A 66 11.15 -0.18 -0.12
C PRO A 66 10.86 1.18 0.51
N LEU A 67 9.58 1.47 0.76
CA LEU A 67 9.09 2.76 1.22
C LEU A 67 9.82 3.30 2.45
N TRP A 68 10.12 2.39 3.37
CA TRP A 68 10.66 2.69 4.69
C TRP A 68 12.15 3.05 4.69
N GLU A 69 12.83 2.90 3.55
CA GLU A 69 14.20 3.40 3.37
C GLU A 69 14.24 4.90 3.06
N PHE A 70 13.08 5.52 2.82
CA PHE A 70 12.96 6.93 2.48
C PHE A 70 12.20 7.71 3.54
N GLU A 71 12.63 8.95 3.77
CA GLU A 71 11.87 9.92 4.56
C GLU A 71 10.70 10.47 3.73
N SER A 72 9.49 10.44 4.28
CA SER A 72 8.28 10.90 3.57
C SER A 72 8.36 12.38 3.19
N ASP A 73 8.98 13.21 4.04
CA ASP A 73 9.27 14.64 3.80
C ASP A 73 10.05 14.88 2.51
N VAL A 74 11.06 14.04 2.27
CA VAL A 74 11.94 14.14 1.11
C VAL A 74 11.24 13.56 -0.12
N LEU A 75 10.72 12.34 -0.02
CA LEU A 75 10.17 11.60 -1.16
C LEU A 75 8.86 12.21 -1.68
N LEU A 76 8.05 12.83 -0.81
CA LEU A 76 6.79 13.50 -1.17
C LEU A 76 6.91 15.03 -1.23
N SER A 77 8.12 15.58 -1.27
CA SER A 77 8.37 17.03 -1.23
C SER A 77 7.50 17.83 -2.23
N HIS A 78 7.33 17.32 -3.45
CA HIS A 78 6.45 17.92 -4.47
C HIS A 78 4.98 18.01 -4.01
N LEU A 79 4.40 16.90 -3.54
CA LEU A 79 3.00 16.83 -3.09
C LEU A 79 2.74 17.63 -1.83
N ARG A 80 3.74 17.72 -0.95
CA ARG A 80 3.67 18.56 0.26
C ARG A 80 3.61 20.03 -0.10
N SER A 81 4.38 20.48 -1.10
CA SER A 81 4.32 21.85 -1.59
C SER A 81 2.96 22.23 -2.19
N SER A 82 2.23 21.26 -2.78
CA SER A 82 0.91 21.47 -3.38
C SER A 82 -0.25 21.22 -2.41
N SER A 83 0.03 20.95 -1.13
CA SER A 83 -0.98 20.55 -0.12
C SER A 83 -1.80 19.31 -0.50
N GLN A 84 -1.29 18.47 -1.41
CA GLN A 84 -1.91 17.21 -1.84
C GLN A 84 -1.39 16.03 -1.02
N ASN A 85 -1.30 16.19 0.30
CA ASN A 85 -0.76 15.17 1.18
C ASN A 85 -1.87 14.23 1.69
N THR A 86 -2.15 13.16 0.94
CA THR A 86 -3.07 12.11 1.39
C THR A 86 -2.37 10.86 1.91
N VAL A 87 -1.03 10.81 1.83
CA VAL A 87 -0.21 9.64 2.19
C VAL A 87 1.00 10.09 3.00
N ASP A 88 1.25 9.44 4.12
CA ASP A 88 2.43 9.69 4.93
C ASP A 88 2.93 8.40 5.57
N TRP A 89 4.22 8.32 5.85
CA TRP A 89 4.79 7.18 6.55
C TRP A 89 5.95 7.61 7.44
N CYS A 90 6.17 6.87 8.51
CA CYS A 90 7.29 7.11 9.42
C CYS A 90 7.79 5.82 10.06
N GLN A 91 9.05 5.87 10.49
CA GLN A 91 9.65 4.87 11.37
C GLN A 91 9.66 5.41 12.80
N THR A 92 9.31 4.54 13.75
CA THR A 92 9.33 4.81 15.19
C THR A 92 10.26 3.82 15.90
N GLY A 93 10.43 3.99 17.21
CA GLY A 93 11.13 3.00 18.04
C GLY A 93 10.40 1.65 18.11
N GLU A 94 9.08 1.63 17.94
CA GLU A 94 8.25 0.43 18.07
C GLU A 94 8.01 -0.28 16.73
N GLY A 95 8.07 0.44 15.61
CA GLY A 95 7.63 -0.07 14.32
C GLY A 95 7.57 0.99 13.23
N TYR A 96 6.91 0.63 12.14
CA TYR A 96 6.69 1.44 10.96
C TYR A 96 5.19 1.73 10.81
N VAL A 97 4.84 2.96 10.44
CA VAL A 97 3.45 3.39 10.31
C VAL A 97 3.23 4.03 8.94
N LEU A 98 2.25 3.54 8.20
CA LEU A 98 1.80 4.10 6.92
C LEU A 98 0.37 4.58 7.11
N LYS A 99 0.09 5.79 6.66
CA LYS A 99 -1.25 6.38 6.62
C LYS A 99 -1.56 6.82 5.21
N ALA A 100 -2.75 6.53 4.73
CA ALA A 100 -3.18 6.92 3.40
C ALA A 100 -4.69 7.17 3.36
N GLU A 101 -5.15 8.16 2.62
CA GLU A 101 -6.55 8.27 2.26
C GLU A 101 -6.93 7.08 1.34
N ILE A 102 -8.07 6.45 1.61
CA ILE A 102 -8.59 5.38 0.75
C ILE A 102 -9.45 5.97 -0.38
N PRO A 103 -9.38 5.39 -1.59
CA PRO A 103 -10.28 5.76 -2.66
C PRO A 103 -11.70 5.34 -2.28
N GLY A 104 -12.48 6.29 -1.73
CA GLY A 104 -13.85 6.06 -1.28
C GLY A 104 -14.87 5.71 -2.37
N THR A 105 -14.43 5.19 -3.51
CA THR A 105 -15.20 4.69 -4.65
C THR A 105 -15.46 3.19 -4.58
N GLY A 106 -14.87 2.48 -3.61
CA GLY A 106 -15.04 1.04 -3.41
C GLY A 106 -15.09 0.64 -1.93
N LYS A 107 -15.75 1.48 -1.10
CA LYS A 107 -15.63 1.61 0.39
C LYS A 107 -15.64 0.34 1.26
N ASN A 108 -15.72 -0.88 0.70
CA ASN A 108 -15.66 -2.12 1.48
C ASN A 108 -14.65 -3.18 1.01
N ASN A 109 -13.83 -2.95 -0.02
CA ASN A 109 -13.01 -4.04 -0.60
C ASN A 109 -11.49 -3.87 -0.45
N ILE A 110 -11.01 -2.96 0.41
CA ILE A 110 -9.58 -2.91 0.69
C ILE A 110 -9.13 -4.16 1.46
N GLN A 111 -8.10 -4.80 0.95
CA GLN A 111 -7.49 -6.00 1.52
C GLN A 111 -6.00 -5.72 1.76
N VAL A 112 -5.49 -6.24 2.87
CA VAL A 112 -4.07 -6.19 3.21
C VAL A 112 -3.57 -7.63 3.26
N HIS A 113 -2.55 -7.92 2.46
CA HIS A 113 -1.93 -9.23 2.36
C HIS A 113 -0.43 -9.14 2.62
N VAL A 114 0.13 -10.14 3.29
CA VAL A 114 1.58 -10.29 3.49
C VAL A 114 2.10 -11.39 2.60
N ASP A 115 2.87 -11.01 1.59
CA ASP A 115 3.49 -11.93 0.65
C ASP A 115 4.87 -12.37 1.17
N LYS A 116 4.94 -13.66 1.53
CA LYS A 116 6.15 -14.38 1.98
C LYS A 116 6.92 -13.70 3.13
N GLY A 117 6.22 -12.93 3.96
CA GLY A 117 6.83 -12.18 5.06
C GLY A 117 7.79 -11.08 4.60
N LYS A 118 7.73 -10.65 3.33
CA LYS A 118 8.62 -9.64 2.75
C LYS A 118 7.91 -8.44 2.17
N VAL A 119 6.69 -8.60 1.67
CA VAL A 119 5.95 -7.52 1.01
C VAL A 119 4.58 -7.37 1.67
N VAL A 120 4.22 -6.14 2.03
CA VAL A 120 2.83 -5.80 2.34
C VAL A 120 2.15 -5.34 1.05
N GLU A 121 1.08 -6.03 0.68
CA GLU A 121 0.25 -5.75 -0.48
C GLU A 121 -1.06 -5.14 -0.03
N ILE A 122 -1.34 -3.94 -0.52
CA ILE A 122 -2.57 -3.19 -0.25
C ILE A 122 -3.33 -3.15 -1.54
N ARG A 123 -4.52 -3.74 -1.59
CA ARG A 123 -5.29 -3.82 -2.84
C ARG A 123 -6.76 -3.60 -2.64
N GLY A 124 -7.46 -3.34 -3.73
CA GLY A 124 -8.91 -3.33 -3.76
C GLY A 124 -9.44 -3.30 -5.18
N GLN A 125 -10.74 -3.51 -5.32
CA GLN A 125 -11.43 -3.40 -6.59
C GLN A 125 -12.26 -2.12 -6.62
N TRP A 126 -12.21 -1.41 -7.74
CA TRP A 126 -13.03 -0.22 -7.98
C TRP A 126 -14.07 -0.44 -9.09
N LYS A 127 -13.97 -1.56 -9.82
CA LYS A 127 -14.92 -1.97 -10.86
C LYS A 127 -15.06 -3.50 -10.85
N GLU A 128 -16.30 -3.98 -10.84
CA GLU A 128 -16.60 -5.40 -10.94
C GLU A 128 -16.21 -5.97 -12.31
N GLN A 129 -15.61 -7.16 -12.31
CA GLN A 129 -15.35 -7.94 -13.51
C GLN A 129 -16.64 -8.68 -13.89
N ARG A 130 -17.32 -8.24 -14.95
CA ARG A 130 -18.63 -8.79 -15.36
C ARG A 130 -18.56 -10.18 -15.99
N ASP A 131 -17.40 -10.56 -16.51
CA ASP A 131 -17.20 -11.87 -17.12
C ASP A 131 -16.87 -12.93 -16.07
N SER A 132 -17.87 -13.72 -15.70
CA SER A 132 -17.74 -14.81 -14.71
C SER A 132 -16.79 -15.94 -15.12
N LYS A 133 -16.35 -15.96 -16.40
CA LYS A 133 -15.37 -16.93 -16.93
C LYS A 133 -13.94 -16.38 -16.91
N ALA A 134 -13.74 -15.11 -16.58
CA ALA A 134 -12.43 -14.51 -16.62
C ALA A 134 -11.58 -14.98 -15.44
N HIS A 135 -10.29 -15.17 -15.71
CA HIS A 135 -9.26 -15.30 -14.68
C HIS A 135 -9.36 -14.11 -13.72
N ASP A 136 -8.93 -14.34 -12.48
CA ASP A 136 -8.85 -13.33 -11.43
C ASP A 136 -8.38 -11.97 -12.00
N TRP A 137 -9.10 -10.89 -11.68
CA TRP A 137 -8.81 -9.53 -12.14
C TRP A 137 -7.35 -9.10 -11.94
N ARG A 138 -6.64 -9.69 -10.96
CA ARG A 138 -5.23 -9.42 -10.65
C ARG A 138 -4.27 -10.00 -11.69
N CYS A 139 -4.67 -11.00 -12.47
CA CYS A 139 -3.81 -11.71 -13.42
C CYS A 139 -3.73 -11.04 -14.81
N GLY A 140 -4.48 -9.97 -15.07
CA GLY A 140 -4.51 -9.29 -16.37
C GLY A 140 -4.12 -7.82 -16.28
N HIS A 141 -4.78 -6.98 -17.08
CA HIS A 141 -4.76 -5.51 -16.93
C HIS A 141 -5.49 -5.09 -15.64
N TRP A 142 -4.91 -5.44 -14.50
CA TRP A 142 -5.52 -5.32 -13.18
C TRP A 142 -5.97 -3.89 -12.87
N TRP A 143 -5.29 -2.89 -13.41
CA TRP A 143 -5.61 -1.48 -13.26
C TRP A 143 -6.98 -1.10 -13.82
N GLU A 144 -7.52 -1.87 -14.78
CA GLU A 144 -8.85 -1.67 -15.36
C GLU A 144 -9.99 -2.06 -14.42
N TYR A 145 -9.71 -2.82 -13.35
CA TYR A 145 -10.71 -3.39 -12.44
C TYR A 145 -10.44 -3.05 -10.96
N GLY A 146 -9.17 -2.89 -10.60
CA GLY A 146 -8.76 -2.64 -9.22
C GLY A 146 -7.49 -1.82 -9.13
N TYR A 147 -6.95 -1.77 -7.93
CA TYR A 147 -5.75 -1.05 -7.56
C TYR A 147 -4.92 -1.89 -6.60
N VAL A 148 -3.62 -1.64 -6.61
CA VAL A 148 -2.65 -2.29 -5.73
C VAL A 148 -1.54 -1.31 -5.38
N ARG A 149 -0.95 -1.45 -4.21
CA ARG A 149 0.37 -0.94 -3.85
C ARG A 149 1.11 -2.05 -3.11
N ARG A 150 2.31 -2.38 -3.56
CA ARG A 150 3.20 -3.34 -2.89
C ARG A 150 4.38 -2.61 -2.26
N LEU A 151 4.62 -2.84 -0.98
CA LEU A 151 5.70 -2.21 -0.24
C LEU A 151 6.59 -3.30 0.36
N GLU A 152 7.88 -3.20 0.13
CA GLU A 152 8.86 -4.08 0.75
C GLU A 152 8.97 -3.73 2.23
N MET A 153 8.96 -4.75 3.07
CA MET A 153 9.12 -4.60 4.51
C MET A 153 10.60 -4.58 4.87
N PRO A 154 10.99 -3.77 5.86
CA PRO A 154 12.34 -3.81 6.43
C PRO A 154 12.66 -5.18 7.01
N GLU A 155 13.95 -5.53 7.08
CA GLU A 155 14.40 -6.82 7.59
C GLU A 155 14.02 -7.06 9.07
N ASP A 156 13.94 -5.98 9.85
CA ASP A 156 13.57 -6.03 11.27
C ASP A 156 12.05 -6.05 11.49
N ALA A 157 11.22 -6.07 10.44
CA ALA A 157 9.76 -6.09 10.56
C ALA A 157 9.23 -7.41 11.12
N ASP A 158 8.37 -7.32 12.13
CA ASP A 158 7.55 -8.45 12.60
C ASP A 158 6.29 -8.57 11.75
N TRP A 159 6.45 -9.18 10.58
CA TRP A 159 5.37 -9.35 9.60
C TRP A 159 4.16 -10.15 10.13
N LYS A 160 4.33 -10.91 11.23
CA LYS A 160 3.24 -11.70 11.83
C LYS A 160 2.26 -10.85 12.63
N ASN A 161 2.70 -9.69 13.09
CA ASN A 161 1.92 -8.80 13.96
C ASN A 161 1.56 -7.48 13.26
N ILE A 162 1.50 -7.46 11.93
CA ILE A 162 1.01 -6.30 11.19
C ILE A 162 -0.45 -6.06 11.54
N GLU A 163 -0.78 -4.78 11.75
CA GLU A 163 -2.14 -4.34 12.00
C GLU A 163 -2.56 -3.36 10.92
N ALA A 164 -3.81 -3.48 10.46
CA ALA A 164 -4.40 -2.57 9.49
C ALA A 164 -5.76 -2.06 9.99
N TYR A 165 -5.99 -0.76 9.86
CA TYR A 165 -7.19 -0.09 10.34
C TYR A 165 -7.73 0.86 9.28
N ILE A 166 -9.05 0.99 9.20
CA ILE A 166 -9.72 2.08 8.51
C ILE A 166 -10.34 3.01 9.55
N HIS A 167 -9.99 4.29 9.48
CA HIS A 167 -10.50 5.36 10.32
C HIS A 167 -11.48 6.23 9.54
N ASN A 168 -12.68 6.42 10.10
CA ASN A 168 -13.76 7.26 9.57
C ASN A 168 -14.09 6.97 8.08
N ASP A 169 -13.94 5.71 7.66
CA ASP A 169 -14.11 5.24 6.28
C ASP A 169 -13.31 6.04 5.22
N THR A 170 -12.26 6.74 5.67
CA THR A 170 -11.49 7.69 4.86
C THR A 170 -10.00 7.41 4.90
N TYR A 171 -9.45 6.97 6.03
CA TYR A 171 -8.01 6.75 6.16
C TYR A 171 -7.67 5.30 6.46
N LEU A 172 -6.79 4.71 5.67
CA LEU A 172 -6.08 3.48 5.98
C LEU A 172 -4.88 3.81 6.87
N GLU A 173 -4.68 3.03 7.91
CA GLU A 173 -3.46 3.00 8.72
C GLU A 173 -2.92 1.57 8.74
N ILE A 174 -1.65 1.38 8.40
CA ILE A 174 -0.92 0.12 8.53
C ILE A 174 0.20 0.32 9.54
N ARG A 175 0.27 -0.57 10.54
CA ARG A 175 1.31 -0.62 11.54
C ARG A 175 2.08 -1.92 11.39
N ILE A 176 3.40 -1.82 11.25
CA ILE A 176 4.31 -2.95 11.12
C ILE A 176 5.27 -2.90 12.32
N PRO A 177 5.06 -3.70 13.37
CA PRO A 177 5.95 -3.72 14.52
C PRO A 177 7.36 -4.16 14.15
N LYS A 178 8.35 -3.76 14.94
CA LYS A 178 9.71 -4.34 14.88
C LYS A 178 9.77 -5.66 15.63
N SER A 179 10.47 -6.63 15.06
CA SER A 179 10.79 -7.89 15.70
C SER A 179 11.65 -7.67 16.95
N GLN A 180 11.39 -8.44 18.01
CA GLN A 180 12.18 -8.37 19.24
C GLN A 180 13.59 -8.96 19.08
N GLN A 181 13.91 -9.54 17.93
CA GLN A 181 15.15 -10.30 17.69
C GLN A 181 16.43 -9.44 17.61
N GLY A 182 16.32 -8.11 17.73
CA GLY A 182 17.47 -7.20 17.84
C GLY A 182 17.72 -6.61 19.24
N ARG A 183 16.95 -7.01 20.27
CA ARG A 183 17.07 -6.44 21.64
C ARG A 183 17.89 -7.27 22.64
N ASP A 184 18.44 -8.41 22.23
CA ASP A 184 19.23 -9.29 23.10
C ASP A 184 20.76 -9.15 22.89
N LEU A 185 21.37 -8.29 23.73
CA LEU A 185 22.75 -8.32 24.29
C LEU A 185 24.00 -8.10 23.38
N PRO A 186 25.12 -7.59 23.93
CA PRO A 186 25.64 -7.87 25.27
C PRO A 186 25.69 -6.69 26.24
N GLN A 187 25.25 -6.98 27.46
CA GLN A 187 25.62 -6.27 28.68
C GLN A 187 27.12 -6.04 28.72
N GLY A 188 27.51 -4.80 28.99
CA GLY A 188 28.88 -4.46 29.34
C GLY A 188 29.35 -5.33 30.49
N LYS A 189 30.33 -6.19 30.21
CA LYS A 189 31.26 -6.69 31.22
C LYS A 189 32.17 -5.53 31.61
N ASP A 190 31.69 -4.68 32.51
CA ASP A 190 32.57 -3.96 33.43
C ASP A 190 32.73 -4.85 34.67
N MET A 191 33.86 -5.55 34.74
CA MET A 191 34.45 -5.96 36.01
C MET A 191 35.92 -5.55 35.95
N ALA A 192 36.30 -4.77 36.96
CA ALA A 192 37.66 -4.41 37.31
C ALA A 192 38.56 -5.63 37.56
#